data_AF-A0A1N7AG95-F1
#
_entry.id   AF-A0A1N7AG95-F1
#
_cell.length_a   1.000
_cell.length_b   1.000
_cell.length_c   1.000
_cell.angle_alpha   90.00
_cell.angle_beta   90.00
_cell.angle_gamma   90.00
#
_symmetry.space_group_name_H-M   'P 1'
#
loop_
_entity.id
_entity.type
_entity.pdbx_description
1 polymer ?
#
loop_
_entity_poly.entity_id
_entity_poly.type
_entity_poly.pdbx_seq_one_letter_code
_entity_poly.pdbx_strand_id
1 'polypeptide(L)'
;MTAVRILIDLAAQRLSLFGADGACIRRYAVSTALNGPGEIRDSGCTPRGRHRIRAKIGAGAAKAAVFRGRRPTGEIWTPELAAAHPGRDWILSRILWLSGCEPGRNRLGKLDSMRRYIYIHGTPDDQPMGEPRSHGCIRMRNDDVIELFDLVQAGTAVDIAETTNLDAVPTIRILDWDAAAALAMPLREQVFVMEQGVPAELERDARDPHCRHAVATTAAGEVVGTGRLLPDGHIGRMAVAAPWRNRGIGGLMLEALVTEAARLGFREVVLNAQIDAVDFYLRHGFEQQGEIFIEAGIRHQTMRRALAPTRA
;
A
#
# COMPACT_ATOMS: atom_id res chain seq x y z
N MET A 1 -6.88 15.62 3.11
CA MET A 1 -5.61 15.25 3.76
C MET A 1 -5.38 13.77 3.49
N THR A 2 -4.34 13.42 2.75
CA THR A 2 -3.92 12.04 2.55
C THR A 2 -3.56 11.45 3.92
N ALA A 3 -4.18 10.34 4.29
CA ALA A 3 -4.07 9.75 5.62
C ALA A 3 -2.96 8.69 5.64
N VAL A 4 -2.31 8.51 6.80
CA VAL A 4 -1.41 7.37 7.02
C VAL A 4 -2.10 6.04 6.73
N ARG A 5 -1.34 5.05 6.27
CA ARG A 5 -1.86 3.70 5.96
C ARG A 5 -0.93 2.61 6.48
N ILE A 6 -1.50 1.44 6.75
CA ILE A 6 -0.77 0.26 7.21
C ILE A 6 -0.78 -0.80 6.12
N LEU A 7 0.35 -1.47 5.92
CA LEU A 7 0.46 -2.73 5.20
C LEU A 7 0.93 -3.82 6.16
N ILE A 8 0.21 -4.95 6.22
CA ILE A 8 0.60 -6.15 6.92
C ILE A 8 0.93 -7.22 5.88
N ASP A 9 2.16 -7.67 5.93
CA ASP A 9 2.73 -8.74 5.14
C ASP A 9 2.72 -10.04 5.96
N LEU A 10 1.90 -11.00 5.52
CA LEU A 10 1.71 -12.27 6.22
C LEU A 10 2.86 -13.26 6.01
N ALA A 11 3.68 -13.15 4.96
CA ALA A 11 4.75 -14.12 4.77
C ALA A 11 6.06 -13.63 5.38
N ALA A 12 6.33 -12.33 5.32
CA ALA A 12 7.46 -11.72 6.05
C ALA A 12 7.13 -11.37 7.50
N GLN A 13 5.87 -11.57 7.92
CA GLN A 13 5.42 -11.32 9.29
C GLN A 13 5.77 -9.90 9.75
N ARG A 14 5.40 -8.92 8.91
CA ARG A 14 5.78 -7.52 9.07
C ARG A 14 4.61 -6.57 8.90
N LEU A 15 4.52 -5.58 9.79
CA LEU A 15 3.63 -4.43 9.65
C LEU A 15 4.46 -3.20 9.25
N SER A 16 4.08 -2.51 8.18
CA SER A 16 4.70 -1.26 7.74
C SER A 16 3.69 -0.12 7.80
N LEU A 17 4.07 0.99 8.43
CA LEU A 17 3.30 2.23 8.47
C LEU A 17 3.84 3.20 7.42
N PHE A 18 2.96 3.72 6.57
CA PHE A 18 3.29 4.69 5.53
C PHE A 18 2.64 6.04 5.81
N GLY A 19 3.40 7.09 5.53
CA GLY A 19 2.97 8.48 5.58
C GLY A 19 2.03 8.85 4.44
N ALA A 20 1.47 10.05 4.56
CA ALA A 20 0.61 10.68 3.56
C ALA A 20 1.30 10.88 2.20
N ASP A 21 2.63 11.00 2.23
CA ASP A 21 3.56 11.12 1.12
C ASP A 21 4.00 9.77 0.52
N GLY A 22 3.54 8.65 1.11
CA GLY A 22 3.92 7.31 0.71
C GLY A 22 5.25 6.81 1.30
N ALA A 23 5.96 7.63 2.08
CA ALA A 23 7.20 7.21 2.73
C ALA A 23 6.92 6.20 3.86
N CYS A 24 7.79 5.21 4.02
CA CYS A 24 7.67 4.26 5.13
C CYS A 24 8.19 4.91 6.43
N ILE A 25 7.30 5.14 7.39
CA ILE A 25 7.61 5.80 8.67
C ILE A 25 8.16 4.79 9.68
N ARG A 26 7.57 3.59 9.71
CA ARG A 26 7.91 2.52 10.68
C ARG A 26 7.72 1.14 10.08
N ARG A 27 8.47 0.18 10.61
CA ARG A 27 8.33 -1.25 10.35
C ARG A 27 8.41 -2.00 11.67
N TYR A 28 7.49 -2.94 11.86
CA TYR A 28 7.39 -3.76 13.06
C TYR A 28 7.35 -5.23 12.69
N ALA A 29 8.04 -6.06 13.46
CA ALA A 29 7.82 -7.50 13.40
C ALA A 29 6.45 -7.81 14.02
N VAL A 30 5.69 -8.72 13.41
CA VAL A 30 4.39 -9.16 13.91
C VAL A 30 4.33 -10.68 13.99
N SER A 31 3.30 -11.21 14.64
CA SER A 31 2.93 -12.62 14.55
C SER A 31 1.46 -12.76 14.17
N THR A 32 1.20 -13.37 13.02
CA THR A 32 -0.15 -13.61 12.48
C THR A 32 -0.58 -15.06 12.69
N ALA A 33 -1.72 -15.45 12.11
CA ALA A 33 -2.31 -16.76 12.34
C ALA A 33 -1.39 -17.92 11.95
N LEU A 34 -1.26 -18.90 12.85
CA LEU A 34 -0.61 -20.18 12.55
C LEU A 34 -1.30 -20.91 11.39
N ASN A 35 -2.64 -20.82 11.32
CA ASN A 35 -3.44 -21.40 10.23
C ASN A 35 -3.34 -20.61 8.90
N GLY A 36 -2.44 -19.62 8.83
CA GLY A 36 -2.19 -18.85 7.63
C GLY A 36 -3.32 -17.88 7.25
N PRO A 37 -3.36 -17.46 5.97
CA PRO A 37 -4.36 -16.53 5.46
C PRO A 37 -5.75 -17.15 5.27
N GLY A 38 -6.81 -16.41 5.58
CA GLY A 38 -8.19 -16.86 5.33
C GLY A 38 -9.27 -16.04 6.04
N GLU A 39 -10.43 -15.93 5.39
CA GLU A 39 -11.50 -15.01 5.79
C GLU A 39 -12.68 -15.69 6.49
N ILE A 40 -12.78 -17.02 6.37
CA ILE A 40 -13.90 -17.81 6.89
C ILE A 40 -13.93 -17.72 8.43
N ARG A 41 -15.12 -17.46 8.99
CA ARG A 41 -15.36 -17.46 10.43
C ARG A 41 -14.92 -18.79 11.05
N ASP A 42 -14.37 -18.72 12.25
CA ASP A 42 -13.91 -19.88 13.01
C ASP A 42 -12.74 -20.67 12.39
N SER A 43 -12.11 -20.17 11.31
CA SER A 43 -10.97 -20.84 10.68
C SER A 43 -9.63 -20.68 11.43
N GLY A 44 -9.56 -19.74 12.39
CA GLY A 44 -8.31 -19.34 13.04
C GLY A 44 -7.29 -18.64 12.11
N CYS A 45 -7.65 -18.36 10.85
CA CYS A 45 -6.78 -17.70 9.88
C CYS A 45 -6.81 -16.16 10.00
N THR A 46 -5.75 -15.48 9.57
CA THR A 46 -5.75 -14.01 9.45
C THR A 46 -6.39 -13.60 8.12
N PRO A 47 -7.42 -12.73 8.10
CA PRO A 47 -8.10 -12.34 6.86
C PRO A 47 -7.22 -11.45 5.98
N ARG A 48 -7.38 -11.56 4.65
CA ARG A 48 -6.69 -10.73 3.67
C ARG A 48 -7.56 -9.56 3.20
N GLY A 49 -6.95 -8.68 2.41
CA GLY A 49 -7.61 -7.60 1.70
C GLY A 49 -7.69 -6.30 2.49
N ARG A 50 -8.49 -5.35 1.98
CA ARG A 50 -8.64 -4.01 2.56
C ARG A 50 -9.44 -4.04 3.86
N HIS A 51 -8.91 -3.37 4.86
CA HIS A 51 -9.50 -3.14 6.16
C HIS A 51 -9.37 -1.67 6.55
N ARG A 52 -10.02 -1.31 7.64
CA ARG A 52 -9.80 -0.06 8.37
C ARG A 52 -9.77 -0.29 9.86
N ILE A 53 -9.06 0.56 10.60
CA ILE A 53 -9.17 0.62 12.05
C ILE A 53 -10.56 1.14 12.41
N ARG A 54 -11.44 0.28 12.92
CA ARG A 54 -12.80 0.65 13.33
C ARG A 54 -12.81 1.40 14.65
N ALA A 55 -11.99 0.94 15.60
CA ALA A 55 -11.90 1.47 16.93
C ALA A 55 -10.50 1.24 17.52
N LYS A 56 -10.11 2.14 18.40
CA LYS A 56 -8.88 2.13 19.18
C LYS A 56 -9.27 1.94 20.65
N ILE A 57 -8.76 0.91 21.32
CA ILE A 57 -9.07 0.60 22.71
C ILE A 57 -7.77 0.50 23.52
N GLY A 58 -7.80 1.05 24.75
CA GLY A 58 -6.65 1.04 25.66
C GLY A 58 -5.84 2.33 25.69
N ALA A 59 -6.38 3.45 25.18
CA ALA A 59 -5.73 4.77 25.36
C ALA A 59 -5.48 5.04 26.85
N GLY A 60 -4.25 5.42 27.20
CA GLY A 60 -3.84 5.67 28.59
C GLY A 60 -3.69 4.42 29.47
N ALA A 61 -3.98 3.20 28.97
CA ALA A 61 -3.74 1.99 29.75
C ALA A 61 -2.25 1.73 29.95
N ALA A 62 -1.87 1.13 31.07
CA ALA A 62 -0.49 0.74 31.35
C ALA A 62 0.02 -0.28 30.32
N LYS A 63 1.35 -0.31 30.13
CA LYS A 63 2.02 -1.39 29.39
C LYS A 63 1.66 -2.73 30.04
N ALA A 64 1.44 -3.74 29.21
CA ALA A 64 1.03 -5.08 29.61
C ALA A 64 -0.35 -5.17 30.30
N ALA A 65 -1.16 -4.10 30.29
CA ALA A 65 -2.55 -4.18 30.78
C ALA A 65 -3.36 -5.20 29.99
N VAL A 66 -4.11 -6.05 30.69
CA VAL A 66 -4.82 -7.18 30.09
C VAL A 66 -6.25 -6.79 29.69
N PHE A 67 -6.67 -7.24 28.51
CA PHE A 67 -8.01 -7.02 27.99
C PHE A 67 -8.76 -8.35 27.75
N ARG A 68 -10.07 -8.35 28.05
CA ARG A 68 -10.99 -9.43 27.70
C ARG A 68 -12.25 -8.84 27.09
N GLY A 69 -12.66 -9.34 25.92
CA GLY A 69 -13.84 -8.82 25.21
C GLY A 69 -13.76 -7.32 24.87
N ARG A 70 -12.53 -6.78 24.73
CA ARG A 70 -12.18 -5.35 24.53
C ARG A 70 -12.41 -4.47 25.77
N ARG A 71 -12.50 -5.05 26.96
CA ARG A 71 -12.55 -4.31 28.22
C ARG A 71 -11.30 -4.58 29.05
N PRO A 72 -10.71 -3.56 29.70
CA PRO A 72 -9.60 -3.79 30.62
C PRO A 72 -10.09 -4.68 31.77
N THR A 73 -9.26 -5.63 32.19
CA THR A 73 -9.58 -6.52 33.32
C THR A 73 -9.12 -5.96 34.66
N GLY A 74 -8.23 -4.97 34.65
CA GLY A 74 -7.51 -4.48 35.83
C GLY A 74 -6.21 -5.23 36.10
N GLU A 75 -5.97 -6.36 35.43
CA GLU A 75 -4.70 -7.11 35.53
C GLU A 75 -3.61 -6.44 34.70
N ILE A 76 -2.37 -6.52 35.18
CA ILE A 76 -1.15 -6.29 34.40
C ILE A 76 -0.49 -7.65 34.19
N TRP A 77 -0.13 -7.98 32.95
CA TRP A 77 0.52 -9.24 32.63
C TRP A 77 1.91 -9.30 33.24
N THR A 78 2.23 -10.44 33.86
CA THR A 78 3.57 -10.83 34.31
C THR A 78 3.80 -12.31 33.99
N PRO A 79 5.06 -12.80 33.95
CA PRO A 79 5.36 -14.21 33.77
C PRO A 79 4.66 -15.11 34.80
N GLU A 80 4.53 -14.67 36.05
CA GLU A 80 3.85 -15.42 37.12
C GLU A 80 2.36 -15.55 36.85
N LEU A 81 1.71 -14.46 36.39
CA LEU A 81 0.30 -14.49 35.99
C LEU A 81 0.10 -15.39 34.76
N ALA A 82 1.05 -15.40 33.82
CA ALA A 82 1.03 -16.30 32.68
C ALA A 82 1.12 -17.77 33.10
N ALA A 83 2.04 -18.09 34.01
CA ALA A 83 2.24 -19.44 34.55
C ALA A 83 1.02 -19.96 35.32
N ALA A 84 0.29 -19.08 36.02
CA ALA A 84 -0.94 -19.42 36.72
C ALA A 84 -2.13 -19.71 35.77
N HIS A 85 -2.07 -19.26 34.52
CA HIS A 85 -3.14 -19.41 33.52
C HIS A 85 -2.61 -19.96 32.19
N PRO A 86 -2.11 -21.22 32.17
CA PRO A 86 -1.58 -21.82 30.96
C PRO A 86 -2.65 -21.89 29.87
N GLY A 87 -2.29 -21.50 28.65
CA GLY A 87 -3.18 -21.54 27.48
C GLY A 87 -4.15 -20.35 27.35
N ARG A 88 -4.16 -19.39 28.28
CA ARG A 88 -4.91 -18.14 28.11
C ARG A 88 -4.34 -17.34 26.93
N ASP A 89 -5.19 -16.92 25.99
CA ASP A 89 -4.78 -15.98 24.94
C ASP A 89 -4.73 -14.55 25.52
N TRP A 90 -3.54 -13.96 25.48
CA TRP A 90 -3.26 -12.68 26.10
C TRP A 90 -3.38 -11.54 25.09
N ILE A 91 -4.34 -10.66 25.32
CA ILE A 91 -4.50 -9.39 24.58
C ILE A 91 -4.06 -8.27 25.52
N LEU A 92 -2.94 -7.64 25.19
CA LEU A 92 -2.25 -6.70 26.08
C LEU A 92 -2.17 -5.29 25.51
N SER A 93 -1.99 -4.31 26.40
CA SER A 93 -1.63 -2.90 26.16
C SER A 93 -2.62 -2.11 25.32
N ARG A 94 -2.79 -2.42 24.03
CA ARG A 94 -3.62 -1.69 23.07
C ARG A 94 -4.33 -2.68 22.15
N ILE A 95 -5.49 -2.27 21.65
CA ILE A 95 -6.24 -3.00 20.61
C ILE A 95 -6.62 -2.02 19.51
N LEU A 96 -6.21 -2.33 18.28
CA LEU A 96 -6.73 -1.73 17.06
C LEU A 96 -7.69 -2.73 16.42
N TRP A 97 -9.00 -2.45 16.52
CA TRP A 97 -10.02 -3.36 16.02
C TRP A 97 -10.25 -3.15 14.53
N LEU A 98 -10.05 -4.19 13.73
CA LEU A 98 -10.15 -4.11 12.28
C LEU A 98 -11.58 -4.39 11.80
N SER A 99 -11.94 -3.70 10.72
CA SER A 99 -13.18 -3.94 9.99
C SER A 99 -12.87 -4.07 8.51
N GLY A 100 -13.25 -5.20 7.92
CA GLY A 100 -13.07 -5.45 6.49
C GLY A 100 -13.91 -4.49 5.64
N CYS A 101 -13.39 -4.17 4.46
CA CYS A 101 -13.97 -3.22 3.52
C CYS A 101 -14.46 -3.88 2.22
N GLU A 102 -14.30 -5.20 2.04
CA GLU A 102 -14.52 -5.90 0.77
C GLU A 102 -15.63 -6.95 0.90
N PRO A 103 -16.87 -6.64 0.46
CA PRO A 103 -17.97 -7.61 0.43
C PRO A 103 -17.58 -8.86 -0.38
N GLY A 104 -17.95 -10.04 0.12
CA GLY A 104 -17.59 -11.30 -0.50
C GLY A 104 -16.15 -11.76 -0.25
N ARG A 105 -15.33 -10.95 0.43
CA ARG A 105 -13.97 -11.33 0.85
C ARG A 105 -13.77 -11.23 2.35
N ASN A 106 -13.83 -10.05 2.95
CA ASN A 106 -13.52 -9.84 4.37
C ASN A 106 -14.59 -9.03 5.13
N ARG A 107 -15.73 -8.77 4.47
CA ARG A 107 -16.85 -7.96 4.95
C ARG A 107 -18.17 -8.69 4.72
N LEU A 108 -19.03 -8.65 5.75
CA LEU A 108 -20.35 -9.27 5.84
C LEU A 108 -20.34 -10.81 5.85
N GLY A 109 -21.50 -11.37 6.23
CA GLY A 109 -21.74 -12.81 6.25
C GLY A 109 -20.73 -13.60 7.10
N LYS A 110 -20.34 -14.78 6.59
CA LYS A 110 -19.36 -15.68 7.21
C LYS A 110 -17.90 -15.23 7.06
N LEU A 111 -17.66 -14.11 6.38
CA LEU A 111 -16.34 -13.62 6.04
C LEU A 111 -15.96 -12.34 6.81
N ASP A 112 -16.86 -11.83 7.64
CA ASP A 112 -16.74 -10.51 8.25
C ASP A 112 -15.65 -10.46 9.33
N SER A 113 -14.56 -9.77 9.03
CA SER A 113 -13.40 -9.65 9.92
C SER A 113 -13.71 -8.95 11.25
N MET A 114 -14.67 -8.01 11.26
CA MET A 114 -15.06 -7.31 12.49
C MET A 114 -15.81 -8.27 13.42
N ARG A 115 -16.74 -9.07 12.88
CA ARG A 115 -17.47 -10.11 13.63
C ARG A 115 -16.57 -11.27 14.07
N ARG A 116 -15.46 -11.50 13.36
CA ARG A 116 -14.39 -12.43 13.74
C ARG A 116 -13.42 -11.88 14.80
N TYR A 117 -13.64 -10.67 15.29
CA TYR A 117 -12.83 -10.05 16.34
C TYR A 117 -11.33 -9.93 15.98
N ILE A 118 -11.04 -9.62 14.72
CA ILE A 118 -9.66 -9.50 14.25
C ILE A 118 -9.04 -8.18 14.74
N TYR A 119 -7.93 -8.29 15.45
CA TYR A 119 -7.25 -7.19 16.11
C TYR A 119 -5.77 -7.09 15.70
N ILE A 120 -5.23 -5.87 15.78
CA ILE A 120 -3.79 -5.68 16.04
C ILE A 120 -3.66 -5.37 17.53
N HIS A 121 -2.84 -6.14 18.26
CA HIS A 121 -2.75 -6.00 19.72
C HIS A 121 -1.39 -6.40 20.29
N GLY A 122 -1.12 -5.97 21.52
CA GLY A 122 0.07 -6.37 22.29
C GLY A 122 -0.03 -7.81 22.76
N THR A 123 1.11 -8.47 22.88
CA THR A 123 1.24 -9.86 23.35
C THR A 123 2.39 -9.96 24.38
N PRO A 124 2.49 -11.03 25.18
CA PRO A 124 3.62 -11.21 26.09
C PRO A 124 4.98 -11.14 25.37
N ASP A 125 5.98 -10.57 26.04
CA ASP A 125 7.28 -10.30 25.44
C ASP A 125 8.08 -11.58 25.12
N ASP A 126 7.71 -12.71 25.71
CA ASP A 126 8.28 -14.04 25.47
C ASP A 126 7.74 -14.74 24.20
N GLN A 127 6.64 -14.25 23.62
CA GLN A 127 6.09 -14.83 22.40
C GLN A 127 6.98 -14.49 21.20
N PRO A 128 7.15 -15.38 20.21
CA PRO A 128 8.00 -15.08 19.06
C PRO A 128 7.33 -14.09 18.11
N MET A 129 8.12 -13.21 17.48
CA MET A 129 7.71 -12.28 16.43
C MET A 129 8.46 -12.61 15.14
N GLY A 130 7.89 -12.29 13.98
CA GLY A 130 8.47 -12.67 12.69
C GLY A 130 8.07 -14.07 12.22
N GLU A 131 7.21 -14.76 12.97
CA GLU A 131 6.66 -16.07 12.60
C GLU A 131 5.16 -16.20 12.97
N PRO A 132 4.37 -16.98 12.21
CA PRO A 132 2.95 -17.16 12.51
C PRO A 132 2.72 -18.02 13.77
N ARG A 133 2.02 -17.46 14.78
CA ARG A 133 1.68 -18.13 16.05
C ARG A 133 0.33 -17.72 16.64
N SER A 134 -0.41 -16.81 16.01
CA SER A 134 -1.70 -16.35 16.52
C SER A 134 -2.86 -17.27 16.10
N HIS A 135 -4.06 -16.98 16.62
CA HIS A 135 -5.32 -17.65 16.26
C HIS A 135 -6.22 -16.78 15.37
N GLY A 136 -5.63 -15.87 14.58
CA GLY A 136 -6.35 -15.01 13.64
C GLY A 136 -5.95 -13.54 13.71
N CYS A 137 -5.62 -13.05 14.91
CA CYS A 137 -5.19 -11.67 15.14
C CYS A 137 -3.75 -11.41 14.68
N ILE A 138 -3.34 -10.15 14.71
CA ILE A 138 -1.98 -9.70 14.43
C ILE A 138 -1.37 -9.26 15.76
N ARG A 139 -0.43 -10.05 16.28
CA ARG A 139 0.26 -9.79 17.54
C ARG A 139 1.47 -8.89 17.29
N MET A 140 1.74 -7.99 18.24
CA MET A 140 2.88 -7.08 18.27
C MET A 140 3.50 -7.07 19.66
N ARG A 141 4.75 -6.63 19.76
CA ARG A 141 5.35 -6.26 21.06
C ARG A 141 4.56 -5.14 21.72
N ASN A 142 4.59 -5.11 23.05
CA ASN A 142 3.84 -4.12 23.81
C ASN A 142 4.28 -2.68 23.48
N ASP A 143 5.59 -2.42 23.38
CA ASP A 143 6.09 -1.09 23.04
C ASP A 143 5.69 -0.69 21.61
N ASP A 144 5.84 -1.61 20.65
CA ASP A 144 5.49 -1.39 19.24
C ASP A 144 4.00 -1.06 19.05
N VAL A 145 3.10 -1.80 19.71
CA VAL A 145 1.66 -1.54 19.57
C VAL A 145 1.25 -0.24 20.26
N ILE A 146 1.95 0.17 21.33
CA ILE A 146 1.72 1.46 21.99
C ILE A 146 2.15 2.59 21.06
N GLU A 147 3.34 2.52 20.46
CA GLU A 147 3.79 3.52 19.48
C GLU A 147 2.84 3.57 18.27
N LEU A 148 2.53 2.42 17.65
CA LEU A 148 1.62 2.36 16.51
C LEU A 148 0.25 2.96 16.86
N PHE A 149 -0.25 2.70 18.07
CA PHE A 149 -1.52 3.25 18.53
C PHE A 149 -1.52 4.77 18.52
N ASP A 150 -0.42 5.41 18.91
CA ASP A 150 -0.32 6.88 18.93
C ASP A 150 -0.17 7.48 17.53
N LEU A 151 0.43 6.73 16.59
CA LEU A 151 0.65 7.16 15.21
C LEU A 151 -0.57 7.05 14.28
N VAL A 152 -1.63 6.34 14.69
CA VAL A 152 -2.79 6.04 13.83
C VAL A 152 -4.12 6.49 14.43
N GLN A 153 -5.15 6.60 13.60
CA GLN A 153 -6.49 7.00 14.03
C GLN A 153 -7.55 5.99 13.63
N ALA A 154 -8.74 6.08 14.23
CA ALA A 154 -9.90 5.36 13.71
C ALA A 154 -10.16 5.83 12.28
N GLY A 155 -10.35 4.89 11.36
CA GLY A 155 -10.46 5.14 9.92
C GLY A 155 -9.17 4.93 9.14
N THR A 156 -7.99 4.83 9.78
CA THR A 156 -6.72 4.49 9.11
C THR A 156 -6.88 3.20 8.30
N ALA A 157 -6.47 3.27 7.03
CA ALA A 157 -6.53 2.14 6.10
C ALA A 157 -5.50 1.08 6.47
N VAL A 158 -5.88 -0.19 6.36
CA VAL A 158 -5.02 -1.34 6.65
C VAL A 158 -5.17 -2.35 5.53
N ASP A 159 -4.08 -2.68 4.85
CA ASP A 159 -4.03 -3.74 3.85
C ASP A 159 -3.34 -4.97 4.42
N ILE A 160 -3.98 -6.15 4.32
CA ILE A 160 -3.39 -7.41 4.75
C ILE A 160 -3.17 -8.29 3.52
N ALA A 161 -1.91 -8.64 3.24
CA ALA A 161 -1.51 -9.35 2.03
C ALA A 161 -0.58 -10.52 2.36
N GLU A 162 -0.61 -11.57 1.54
CA GLU A 162 0.15 -12.81 1.73
C GLU A 162 1.64 -12.69 1.39
N THR A 163 2.11 -11.55 0.89
CA THR A 163 3.27 -11.55 0.00
C THR A 163 4.59 -11.67 0.74
N THR A 164 5.38 -12.71 0.50
CA THR A 164 6.84 -12.74 0.75
C THR A 164 7.51 -11.86 -0.29
N ASN A 165 7.29 -10.55 -0.22
CA ASN A 165 8.01 -9.63 -1.09
C ASN A 165 7.92 -8.20 -0.58
N LEU A 166 8.73 -7.87 0.41
CA LEU A 166 8.98 -6.47 0.74
C LEU A 166 9.88 -5.78 -0.29
N ASP A 167 10.23 -6.45 -1.37
CA ASP A 167 10.70 -5.84 -2.62
C ASP A 167 9.54 -5.46 -3.57
N ALA A 168 8.27 -5.76 -3.24
CA ALA A 168 7.15 -5.59 -4.19
C ALA A 168 6.22 -4.39 -4.01
N VAL A 169 6.40 -3.56 -2.98
CA VAL A 169 5.91 -2.18 -3.05
C VAL A 169 7.10 -1.31 -3.41
N PRO A 170 7.30 -1.00 -4.70
CA PRO A 170 8.41 -0.16 -5.08
C PRO A 170 8.25 1.23 -4.46
N THR A 171 9.38 1.81 -4.10
CA THR A 171 9.45 3.22 -3.71
C THR A 171 9.33 4.06 -4.98
N ILE A 172 8.42 5.02 -4.99
CA ILE A 172 8.24 5.94 -6.12
C ILE A 172 8.87 7.27 -5.75
N ARG A 173 9.78 7.74 -6.61
CA ARG A 173 10.40 9.05 -6.48
C ARG A 173 10.02 9.89 -7.69
N ILE A 174 9.69 11.15 -7.45
CA ILE A 174 9.58 12.17 -8.49
C ILE A 174 10.93 12.87 -8.60
N LEU A 175 11.56 12.76 -9.76
CA LEU A 175 12.92 13.21 -10.03
C LEU A 175 12.94 14.16 -11.23
N ASP A 176 13.90 15.09 -11.24
CA ASP A 176 14.29 15.81 -12.46
C ASP A 176 15.12 14.92 -13.37
N TRP A 177 15.27 15.33 -14.62
CA TRP A 177 15.92 14.51 -15.65
C TRP A 177 17.35 14.10 -15.31
N ASP A 178 18.16 15.00 -14.75
CA ASP A 178 19.55 14.70 -14.38
C ASP A 178 19.66 13.52 -13.41
N ALA A 179 18.69 13.36 -12.51
CA ALA A 179 18.62 12.25 -11.57
C ALA A 179 17.86 11.03 -12.13
N ALA A 180 16.95 11.24 -13.08
CA ALA A 180 16.08 10.19 -13.61
C ALA A 180 16.65 9.46 -14.82
N ALA A 181 17.46 10.13 -15.65
CA ALA A 181 17.86 9.63 -16.98
C ALA A 181 18.51 8.24 -16.91
N ALA A 182 19.51 8.07 -16.04
CA ALA A 182 20.23 6.81 -15.89
C ALA A 182 19.36 5.67 -15.32
N LEU A 183 18.28 6.00 -14.60
CA LEU A 183 17.36 5.03 -14.01
C LEU A 183 16.24 4.64 -14.99
N ALA A 184 15.65 5.63 -15.66
CA ALA A 184 14.47 5.45 -16.49
C ALA A 184 14.77 4.92 -17.89
N MET A 185 15.89 5.34 -18.51
CA MET A 185 16.19 5.01 -19.90
C MET A 185 16.31 3.50 -20.17
N PRO A 186 17.02 2.70 -19.36
CA PRO A 186 17.12 1.25 -19.61
C PRO A 186 15.75 0.56 -19.65
N LEU A 187 14.84 0.94 -18.75
CA LEU A 187 13.49 0.38 -18.71
C LEU A 187 12.63 0.87 -19.89
N ARG A 188 12.76 2.15 -20.28
CA ARG A 188 12.05 2.72 -21.43
C ARG A 188 12.49 2.05 -22.74
N GLU A 189 13.78 1.85 -22.94
CA GLU A 189 14.33 1.12 -24.10
C GLU A 189 13.81 -0.32 -24.13
N GLN A 190 13.80 -1.01 -22.99
CA GLN A 190 13.27 -2.37 -22.91
C GLN A 190 11.78 -2.45 -23.28
N VAL A 191 10.95 -1.54 -22.78
CA VAL A 191 9.50 -1.62 -22.97
C VAL A 191 9.06 -1.00 -24.30
N PHE A 192 9.54 0.18 -24.64
CA PHE A 192 9.06 0.90 -25.83
C PHE A 192 9.80 0.45 -27.09
N VAL A 193 11.13 0.32 -27.05
CA VAL A 193 11.91 -0.05 -28.23
C VAL A 193 11.87 -1.56 -28.46
N MET A 194 12.32 -2.35 -27.48
CA MET A 194 12.47 -3.79 -27.66
C MET A 194 11.13 -4.55 -27.68
N GLU A 195 10.20 -4.20 -26.79
CA GLU A 195 8.92 -4.90 -26.68
C GLU A 195 7.82 -4.34 -27.60
N GLN A 196 7.70 -3.01 -27.71
CA GLN A 196 6.63 -2.38 -28.50
C GLN A 196 7.07 -1.96 -29.92
N GLY A 197 8.36 -2.03 -30.24
CA GLY A 197 8.87 -1.70 -31.57
C GLY A 197 8.87 -0.20 -31.90
N VAL A 198 8.86 0.67 -30.89
CA VAL A 198 9.03 2.13 -31.09
C VAL A 198 10.47 2.39 -31.59
N PRO A 199 10.66 3.17 -32.66
CA PRO A 199 12.00 3.52 -33.14
C PRO A 199 12.85 4.16 -32.02
N ALA A 200 14.10 3.68 -31.85
CA ALA A 200 14.95 4.07 -30.72
C ALA A 200 15.24 5.57 -30.68
N GLU A 201 15.34 6.20 -31.85
CA GLU A 201 15.55 7.64 -32.03
C GLU A 201 14.36 8.49 -31.54
N LEU A 202 13.17 7.91 -31.39
CA LEU A 202 11.98 8.59 -30.89
C LEU A 202 11.78 8.43 -29.38
N GLU A 203 12.53 7.51 -28.75
CA GLU A 203 12.30 7.19 -27.34
C GLU A 203 12.80 8.32 -26.44
N ARG A 204 14.05 8.76 -26.62
CA ARG A 204 14.59 9.93 -25.93
C ARG A 204 14.28 11.18 -26.73
N ASP A 205 13.59 12.14 -26.12
CA ASP A 205 13.21 13.38 -26.81
C ASP A 205 13.75 14.64 -26.14
N ALA A 206 13.63 15.77 -26.85
CA ALA A 206 14.07 17.07 -26.35
C ALA A 206 13.24 17.60 -25.18
N ARG A 207 12.11 16.96 -24.83
CA ARG A 207 11.23 17.36 -23.73
C ARG A 207 11.64 16.72 -22.41
N ASP A 208 12.32 15.58 -22.43
CA ASP A 208 12.74 14.85 -21.23
C ASP A 208 13.44 15.72 -20.16
N PRO A 209 14.37 16.64 -20.50
CA PRO A 209 15.00 17.55 -19.54
C PRO A 209 14.05 18.48 -18.78
N HIS A 210 12.86 18.74 -19.33
CA HIS A 210 11.88 19.66 -18.76
C HIS A 210 10.76 18.94 -18.00
N CYS A 211 10.79 17.61 -17.95
CA CYS A 211 9.73 16.82 -17.34
C CYS A 211 10.04 16.44 -15.88
N ARG A 212 8.99 16.16 -15.11
CA ARG A 212 9.10 15.46 -13.82
C ARG A 212 8.93 13.97 -14.06
N HIS A 213 9.83 13.14 -13.54
CA HIS A 213 9.88 11.71 -13.83
C HIS A 213 9.56 10.90 -12.58
N ALA A 214 8.53 10.06 -12.65
CA ALA A 214 8.27 9.04 -11.64
C ALA A 214 9.17 7.84 -11.93
N VAL A 215 9.96 7.42 -10.95
CA VAL A 215 10.77 6.20 -11.01
C VAL A 215 10.40 5.31 -9.84
N ALA A 216 9.98 4.08 -10.14
CA ALA A 216 9.64 3.06 -9.16
C ALA A 216 10.80 2.09 -8.99
N THR A 217 11.32 1.96 -7.76
CA THR A 217 12.44 1.07 -7.43
C THR A 217 12.08 0.05 -6.35
N THR A 218 12.53 -1.20 -6.49
CA THR A 218 12.44 -2.21 -5.41
C THR A 218 13.31 -1.83 -4.21
N ALA A 219 13.22 -2.57 -3.10
CA ALA A 219 14.12 -2.34 -1.97
C ALA A 219 15.58 -2.68 -2.28
N ALA A 220 15.82 -3.57 -3.26
CA ALA A 220 17.15 -3.85 -3.81
C ALA A 220 17.66 -2.77 -4.78
N GLY A 221 16.87 -1.73 -5.08
CA GLY A 221 17.25 -0.64 -5.97
C GLY A 221 16.99 -0.90 -7.46
N GLU A 222 16.42 -2.04 -7.82
CA GLU A 222 16.03 -2.36 -9.21
C GLU A 222 14.93 -1.40 -9.67
N VAL A 223 15.07 -0.81 -10.86
CA VAL A 223 14.03 0.04 -11.48
C VAL A 223 12.99 -0.84 -12.14
N VAL A 224 11.76 -0.76 -11.66
CA VAL A 224 10.65 -1.63 -12.09
C VAL A 224 9.50 -0.87 -12.75
N GLY A 225 9.54 0.45 -12.69
CA GLY A 225 8.56 1.31 -13.35
C GLY A 225 9.09 2.71 -13.61
N THR A 226 8.56 3.34 -14.65
CA THR A 226 8.84 4.73 -15.01
C THR A 226 7.61 5.40 -15.61
N GLY A 227 7.59 6.74 -15.56
CA GLY A 227 6.59 7.60 -16.15
C GLY A 227 7.04 9.05 -16.09
N ARG A 228 6.47 9.93 -16.92
CA ARG A 228 6.81 11.36 -16.90
C ARG A 228 5.56 12.24 -16.93
N LEU A 229 5.70 13.41 -16.32
CA LEU A 229 4.78 14.54 -16.38
C LEU A 229 5.48 15.68 -17.13
N LEU A 230 4.86 16.14 -18.20
CA LEU A 230 5.36 17.21 -19.06
C LEU A 230 4.93 18.59 -18.54
N PRO A 231 5.64 19.69 -18.91
CA PRO A 231 5.29 21.05 -18.50
C PRO A 231 3.91 21.56 -18.91
N ASP A 232 3.22 20.86 -19.80
CA ASP A 232 1.86 21.18 -20.25
C ASP A 232 0.79 20.33 -19.55
N GLY A 233 1.17 19.52 -18.56
CA GLY A 233 0.26 18.65 -17.81
C GLY A 233 0.03 17.28 -18.45
N HIS A 234 0.71 16.95 -19.56
CA HIS A 234 0.60 15.61 -20.14
C HIS A 234 1.36 14.57 -19.32
N ILE A 235 0.76 13.40 -19.14
CA ILE A 235 1.41 12.21 -18.58
C ILE A 235 1.72 11.24 -19.73
N GLY A 236 2.94 10.72 -19.73
CA GLY A 236 3.39 9.80 -20.77
C GLY A 236 4.55 8.93 -20.33
N ARG A 237 5.08 8.13 -21.27
CA ARG A 237 6.19 7.18 -21.05
C ARG A 237 5.98 6.29 -19.83
N MET A 238 4.72 5.93 -19.56
CA MET A 238 4.34 5.02 -18.50
C MET A 238 4.74 3.60 -18.88
N ALA A 239 5.65 3.00 -18.12
CA ALA A 239 6.13 1.64 -18.36
C ALA A 239 6.37 0.92 -17.02
N VAL A 240 6.05 -0.38 -16.98
CA VAL A 240 6.33 -1.27 -15.86
C VAL A 240 7.00 -2.52 -16.41
N ALA A 241 8.12 -2.93 -15.82
CA ALA A 241 8.86 -4.12 -16.21
C ALA A 241 7.94 -5.36 -16.20
N ALA A 242 8.05 -6.23 -17.21
CA ALA A 242 7.11 -7.35 -17.40
C ALA A 242 6.87 -8.23 -16.15
N PRO A 243 7.91 -8.63 -15.37
CA PRO A 243 7.71 -9.42 -14.15
C PRO A 243 6.90 -8.71 -13.05
N TRP A 244 6.81 -7.37 -13.14
CA TRP A 244 6.25 -6.47 -12.15
C TRP A 244 4.86 -5.92 -12.54
N ARG A 245 4.36 -6.24 -13.73
CA ARG A 245 3.03 -5.85 -14.20
C ARG A 245 1.91 -6.51 -13.37
N ASN A 246 0.72 -5.91 -13.39
CA ASN A 246 -0.46 -6.37 -12.64
C ASN A 246 -0.30 -6.39 -11.11
N ARG A 247 0.73 -5.70 -10.57
CA ARG A 247 0.97 -5.53 -9.13
C ARG A 247 0.58 -4.14 -8.59
N GLY A 248 -0.12 -3.34 -9.39
CA GLY A 248 -0.56 -1.98 -9.01
C GLY A 248 0.50 -0.87 -9.13
N ILE A 249 1.73 -1.20 -9.55
CA ILE A 249 2.85 -0.23 -9.67
C ILE A 249 2.52 0.92 -10.62
N GLY A 250 1.93 0.62 -11.78
CA GLY A 250 1.51 1.65 -12.74
C GLY A 250 0.54 2.65 -12.13
N GLY A 251 -0.41 2.18 -11.31
CA GLY A 251 -1.37 3.04 -10.62
C GLY A 251 -0.70 3.92 -9.56
N LEU A 252 0.24 3.37 -8.79
CA LEU A 252 1.01 4.15 -7.82
C LEU A 252 1.85 5.26 -8.50
N MET A 253 2.48 4.97 -9.64
CA MET A 253 3.23 5.98 -10.41
C MET A 253 2.32 7.05 -10.99
N LEU A 254 1.17 6.63 -11.54
CA LEU A 254 0.18 7.55 -12.09
C LEU A 254 -0.32 8.52 -11.02
N GLU A 255 -0.71 8.04 -9.84
CA GLU A 255 -1.15 8.92 -8.74
C GLU A 255 -0.02 9.83 -8.23
N ALA A 256 1.23 9.37 -8.22
CA ALA A 256 2.37 10.21 -7.86
C ALA A 256 2.57 11.36 -8.87
N LEU A 257 2.45 11.10 -10.17
CA LEU A 257 2.51 12.13 -11.22
C LEU A 257 1.31 13.09 -11.15
N VAL A 258 0.10 12.57 -10.89
CA VAL A 258 -1.11 13.39 -10.68
C VAL A 258 -0.95 14.30 -9.47
N THR A 259 -0.39 13.79 -8.38
CA THR A 259 -0.11 14.57 -7.16
C THR A 259 0.92 15.66 -7.44
N GLU A 260 1.97 15.35 -8.20
CA GLU A 260 2.97 16.34 -8.62
C GLU A 260 2.35 17.41 -9.53
N ALA A 261 1.47 17.04 -10.46
CA ALA A 261 0.76 17.99 -11.31
C ALA A 261 -0.11 18.95 -10.48
N ALA A 262 -0.85 18.43 -9.49
CA ALA A 262 -1.62 19.27 -8.58
C ALA A 262 -0.71 20.21 -7.77
N ARG A 263 0.46 19.74 -7.32
CA ARG A 263 1.47 20.56 -6.61
C ARG A 263 2.02 21.69 -7.49
N LEU A 264 2.18 21.44 -8.78
CA LEU A 264 2.60 22.43 -9.78
C LEU A 264 1.47 23.37 -10.22
N GLY A 265 0.25 23.20 -9.70
CA GLY A 265 -0.88 24.10 -9.94
C GLY A 265 -1.70 23.78 -11.20
N PHE A 266 -1.51 22.60 -11.80
CA PHE A 266 -2.38 22.17 -12.91
C PHE A 266 -3.80 21.93 -12.41
N ARG A 267 -4.78 22.26 -13.27
CA ARG A 267 -6.22 22.01 -13.02
C ARG A 267 -6.70 20.68 -13.58
N GLU A 268 -5.92 20.10 -14.48
CA GLU A 268 -6.19 18.83 -15.13
C GLU A 268 -4.86 18.19 -15.54
N VAL A 269 -4.87 16.89 -15.75
CA VAL A 269 -3.83 16.16 -16.48
C VAL A 269 -4.42 15.52 -17.72
N VAL A 270 -3.60 15.38 -18.74
CA VAL A 270 -3.96 14.81 -20.04
C VAL A 270 -3.03 13.65 -20.35
N LEU A 271 -3.48 12.65 -21.10
CA LEU A 271 -2.61 11.62 -21.65
C LEU A 271 -3.17 11.07 -22.94
N ASN A 272 -2.29 10.45 -23.73
CA ASN A 272 -2.66 9.66 -24.89
C ASN A 272 -2.48 8.19 -24.51
N ALA A 273 -3.58 7.52 -24.16
CA ALA A 273 -3.55 6.12 -23.78
C ALA A 273 -3.50 5.24 -25.02
N GLN A 274 -2.61 4.25 -25.07
CA GLN A 274 -2.78 3.12 -25.99
C GLN A 274 -4.14 2.47 -25.72
N ILE A 275 -4.84 2.01 -26.77
CA ILE A 275 -6.21 1.46 -26.64
C ILE A 275 -6.30 0.38 -25.55
N ASP A 276 -5.29 -0.50 -25.47
CA ASP A 276 -5.27 -1.60 -24.50
C ASP A 276 -5.10 -1.12 -23.04
N ALA A 277 -4.68 0.14 -22.84
CA ALA A 277 -4.52 0.76 -21.52
C ALA A 277 -5.70 1.67 -21.11
N VAL A 278 -6.71 1.87 -21.97
CA VAL A 278 -7.84 2.77 -21.68
C VAL A 278 -8.56 2.38 -20.38
N ASP A 279 -8.87 1.10 -20.20
CA ASP A 279 -9.54 0.60 -18.99
C ASP A 279 -8.71 0.84 -17.72
N PHE A 280 -7.39 0.82 -17.83
CA PHE A 280 -6.50 1.17 -16.72
C PHE A 280 -6.70 2.63 -16.31
N TYR A 281 -6.68 3.57 -17.25
CA TYR A 281 -6.84 4.98 -16.96
C TYR A 281 -8.27 5.36 -16.52
N LEU A 282 -9.30 4.69 -17.06
CA LEU A 282 -10.69 4.85 -16.61
C LEU A 282 -10.83 4.56 -15.10
N ARG A 283 -10.21 3.46 -14.61
CA ARG A 283 -10.20 3.12 -13.17
C ARG A 283 -9.48 4.14 -12.30
N HIS A 284 -8.61 4.95 -12.90
CA HIS A 284 -7.89 6.04 -12.25
C HIS A 284 -8.57 7.41 -12.44
N GLY A 285 -9.84 7.43 -12.85
CA GLY A 285 -10.65 8.65 -12.94
C GLY A 285 -10.33 9.53 -14.15
N PHE A 286 -9.71 8.97 -15.19
CA PHE A 286 -9.61 9.64 -16.48
C PHE A 286 -10.86 9.38 -17.32
N GLU A 287 -11.21 10.35 -18.15
CA GLU A 287 -12.33 10.30 -19.09
C GLU A 287 -11.80 10.38 -20.52
N GLN A 288 -12.39 9.64 -21.45
CA GLN A 288 -12.02 9.65 -22.87
C GLN A 288 -12.48 10.95 -23.54
N GLN A 289 -11.66 11.49 -24.44
CA GLN A 289 -11.99 12.69 -25.21
C GLN A 289 -11.57 12.54 -26.68
N GLY A 290 -12.50 12.86 -27.58
CA GLY A 290 -12.23 12.88 -29.02
C GLY A 290 -12.13 11.49 -29.64
N GLU A 291 -11.67 11.44 -30.89
CA GLU A 291 -11.56 10.21 -31.68
C GLU A 291 -10.23 9.48 -31.44
N ILE A 292 -10.20 8.19 -31.76
CA ILE A 292 -9.00 7.35 -31.75
C ILE A 292 -8.08 7.78 -32.91
N PHE A 293 -6.79 7.94 -32.64
CA PHE A 293 -5.78 8.30 -33.64
C PHE A 293 -4.56 7.36 -33.59
N ILE A 294 -3.70 7.44 -34.61
CA ILE A 294 -2.47 6.63 -34.71
C ILE A 294 -1.27 7.51 -34.36
N GLU A 295 -0.42 7.02 -33.47
CA GLU A 295 0.86 7.64 -33.10
C GLU A 295 1.93 6.54 -33.05
N ALA A 296 3.04 6.73 -33.76
CA ALA A 296 4.12 5.73 -33.90
C ALA A 296 3.62 4.32 -34.30
N GLY A 297 2.57 4.23 -35.12
CA GLY A 297 1.99 2.96 -35.57
C GLY A 297 1.00 2.31 -34.58
N ILE A 298 0.75 2.93 -33.42
CA ILE A 298 -0.12 2.39 -32.37
C ILE A 298 -1.38 3.26 -32.23
N ARG A 299 -2.53 2.62 -31.99
CA ARG A 299 -3.81 3.31 -31.74
C ARG A 299 -3.82 3.91 -30.34
N HIS A 300 -4.21 5.17 -30.25
CA HIS A 300 -4.31 5.94 -29.02
C HIS A 300 -5.65 6.64 -28.87
N GLN A 301 -6.07 6.82 -27.61
CA GLN A 301 -7.22 7.62 -27.19
C GLN A 301 -6.74 8.71 -26.24
N THR A 302 -7.05 9.97 -26.54
CA THR A 302 -6.80 11.06 -25.59
C THR A 302 -7.73 10.91 -24.39
N MET A 303 -7.19 11.07 -23.18
CA MET A 303 -7.92 10.99 -21.93
C MET A 303 -7.51 12.12 -20.98
N ARG A 304 -8.45 12.60 -20.16
CA ARG A 304 -8.24 13.71 -19.22
C ARG A 304 -8.76 13.39 -17.83
N ARG A 305 -8.12 13.95 -16.81
CA ARG A 305 -8.60 13.91 -15.42
C ARG A 305 -8.51 15.30 -14.80
N ALA A 306 -9.64 15.83 -14.33
CA ALA A 306 -9.67 17.06 -13.55
C ALA A 306 -8.99 16.85 -12.19
N LEU A 307 -8.23 17.85 -11.75
CA LEU A 307 -7.60 17.90 -10.43
C LEU A 307 -8.41 18.83 -9.52
N ALA A 308 -8.65 18.39 -8.28
CA ALA A 308 -9.26 19.27 -7.30
C ALA A 308 -8.28 20.42 -6.95
N PRO A 309 -8.75 21.67 -6.82
CA PRO A 309 -7.88 22.77 -6.42
C PRO A 309 -7.25 22.47 -5.07
N THR A 310 -5.92 22.50 -5.00
CA THR A 310 -5.18 22.37 -3.74
C THR A 310 -5.57 23.56 -2.87
N ARG A 311 -6.37 23.35 -1.83
CA ARG A 311 -6.61 24.38 -0.80
C ARG A 311 -5.26 24.70 -0.17
N ALA A 312 -4.79 25.92 -0.39
CA ALA A 312 -3.63 26.49 0.29
C ALA A 312 -3.83 26.49 1.81
#